data_AF-A0A417V292-F1
#
_entry.id   AF-A0A417V292-F1
#
_cell.length_a   1.000
_cell.length_b   1.000
_cell.length_c   1.000
_cell.angle_alpha   90.00
_cell.angle_beta   90.00
_cell.angle_gamma   90.00
#
_symmetry.space_group_name_H-M   'P 1'
#
loop_
_entity.id
_entity.type
_entity.pdbx_description
1 polymer ?
#
loop_
_entity_poly.entity_id
_entity_poly.type
_entity_poly.pdbx_seq_one_letter_code
_entity_poly.pdbx_strand_id
1 'polypeptide(L)'
;MIMDYFEFETLVEDEGNDKYLILIIYDISDNKHRLEISKLLEGYGTRIQKSAFEAWLTKKHFEKLLSKLKEMTRVTDNIRIYKLHGYGEVTVLGDQNYVNGDDVIII
;
A
#
# COMPACT_ATOMS: atom_id res chain seq x y z
N MET A 1 18.40 -23.40 3.26
CA MET A 1 19.10 -23.16 1.98
C MET A 1 18.18 -22.60 0.88
N ILE A 2 17.16 -21.81 1.26
CA ILE A 2 16.34 -20.97 0.35
C ILE A 2 16.48 -19.48 0.76
N MET A 3 17.18 -19.21 1.87
CA MET A 3 17.27 -17.89 2.50
C MET A 3 18.12 -16.89 1.70
N ASP A 4 19.06 -17.35 0.86
CA ASP A 4 20.03 -16.42 0.25
C ASP A 4 19.61 -15.94 -1.14
N TYR A 5 18.81 -16.68 -1.91
CA TYR A 5 18.54 -16.30 -3.31
C TYR A 5 17.51 -15.17 -3.43
N PHE A 6 16.47 -15.22 -2.60
CA PHE A 6 15.43 -14.20 -2.56
C PHE A 6 15.94 -12.90 -1.92
N GLU A 7 16.76 -13.00 -0.86
CA GLU A 7 17.46 -11.85 -0.30
C GLU A 7 18.46 -11.25 -1.29
N PHE A 8 19.21 -12.09 -2.01
CA PHE A 8 20.17 -11.63 -3.02
C PHE A 8 19.50 -10.91 -4.20
N GLU A 9 18.37 -11.40 -4.71
CA GLU A 9 17.58 -10.67 -5.72
C GLU A 9 17.07 -9.31 -5.22
N THR A 10 16.67 -9.19 -3.94
CA THR A 10 16.35 -7.89 -3.34
C THR A 10 17.57 -6.98 -3.12
N LEU A 11 18.77 -7.53 -2.97
CA LEU A 11 20.00 -6.75 -2.81
C LEU A 11 20.54 -6.21 -4.14
N VAL A 12 20.08 -6.75 -5.28
CA VAL A 12 20.19 -6.08 -6.58
C VAL A 12 19.09 -5.00 -6.67
N GLU A 13 19.04 -4.12 -5.67
CA GLU A 13 18.26 -2.90 -5.69
C GLU A 13 18.88 -1.98 -6.76
N ASP A 14 18.04 -1.55 -7.69
CA ASP A 14 18.32 -0.59 -8.74
C ASP A 14 19.05 0.63 -8.13
N GLU A 15 20.37 0.72 -8.30
CA GLU A 15 21.29 1.67 -7.62
C GLU A 15 20.93 3.16 -7.80
N GLY A 16 19.86 3.48 -8.52
CA GLY A 16 19.34 4.83 -8.73
C GLY A 16 17.93 5.11 -8.18
N ASN A 17 17.18 4.14 -7.64
CA ASN A 17 15.80 4.36 -7.23
C ASN A 17 15.58 4.22 -5.72
N ASP A 18 15.71 5.35 -5.01
CA ASP A 18 15.46 5.47 -3.56
C ASP A 18 13.98 5.27 -3.16
N LYS A 19 13.08 5.00 -4.11
CA LYS A 19 11.64 4.89 -3.88
C LYS A 19 11.07 3.57 -4.36
N TYR A 20 10.13 3.07 -3.57
CA TYR A 20 9.35 1.88 -3.87
C TYR A 20 7.92 2.27 -4.22
N LEU A 21 7.31 1.55 -5.16
CA LEU A 21 5.87 1.59 -5.33
C LEU A 21 5.24 0.71 -4.25
N ILE A 22 4.41 1.33 -3.41
CA ILE A 22 3.71 0.68 -2.31
C ILE A 22 2.23 0.62 -2.65
N LEU A 23 1.68 -0.60 -2.69
CA LEU A 23 0.24 -0.83 -2.77
C LEU A 23 -0.27 -1.18 -1.37
N ILE A 24 -1.22 -0.40 -0.86
CA ILE A 24 -1.92 -0.68 0.40
C ILE A 24 -3.36 -1.06 0.08
N ILE A 25 -3.77 -2.24 0.53
CA ILE A 25 -5.15 -2.72 0.48
C ILE A 25 -5.64 -2.91 1.91
N TYR A 26 -6.86 -2.47 2.20
CA TYR A 26 -7.44 -2.65 3.52
C TYR A 26 -8.89 -3.16 3.47
N ASP A 27 -9.29 -3.84 4.53
CA ASP A 27 -10.67 -4.19 4.85
C ASP A 27 -10.90 -3.81 6.32
N ILE A 28 -11.75 -2.78 6.51
CA ILE A 28 -12.02 -2.14 7.80
C ILE A 28 -13.52 -1.88 7.87
N SER A 29 -14.19 -2.60 8.76
CA SER A 29 -15.65 -2.58 8.88
C SER A 29 -16.17 -1.28 9.50
N ASP A 30 -15.49 -0.74 10.51
CA ASP A 30 -15.88 0.50 11.18
C ASP A 30 -15.64 1.72 10.29
N ASN A 31 -16.72 2.40 9.90
CA ASN A 31 -16.68 3.52 8.96
C ASN A 31 -15.82 4.69 9.46
N LYS A 32 -15.89 5.00 10.76
CA LYS A 32 -15.12 6.10 11.35
C LYS A 32 -13.63 5.78 11.33
N HIS A 33 -13.26 4.58 11.77
CA HIS A 33 -11.87 4.12 11.73
C HIS A 33 -11.31 4.01 10.31
N ARG A 34 -12.12 3.50 9.37
CA ARG A 34 -11.76 3.46 7.94
C ARG A 34 -11.45 4.85 7.39
N LEU A 35 -12.20 5.88 7.81
CA LEU A 35 -11.93 7.27 7.43
C LEU A 35 -10.64 7.82 8.07
N GLU A 36 -10.32 7.40 9.29
CA GLU A 36 -9.06 7.79 9.95
C GLU A 36 -7.84 7.18 9.23
N ILE A 37 -7.90 5.89 8.89
CA ILE A 37 -6.87 5.22 8.08
C ILE A 37 -6.78 5.82 6.68
N SER A 38 -7.93 6.10 6.03
CA SER A 38 -7.97 6.80 4.74
C SER A 38 -7.19 8.12 4.77
N LYS A 39 -7.48 8.98 5.76
CA LYS A 39 -6.84 10.29 5.90
C LYS A 39 -5.35 10.17 6.16
N LEU A 40 -4.94 9.13 6.90
CA LEU A 40 -3.52 8.83 7.05
C LEU A 40 -2.89 8.51 5.68
N LEU A 41 -3.49 7.61 4.90
CA LEU A 41 -2.96 7.15 3.61
C LEU A 41 -2.94 8.25 2.54
N GLU A 42 -3.91 9.15 2.53
CA GLU A 42 -3.93 10.35 1.67
C GLU A 42 -2.71 11.26 1.88
N GLY A 43 -2.08 11.23 3.05
CA GLY A 43 -0.85 11.96 3.33
C GLY A 43 0.42 11.32 2.73
N TYR A 44 0.33 10.10 2.21
CA TYR A 44 1.47 9.34 1.67
C TYR A 44 1.29 8.97 0.19
N GLY A 45 0.06 8.86 -0.30
CA GLY A 45 -0.20 8.38 -1.65
C GLY A 45 -1.57 8.75 -2.18
N THR A 46 -1.91 8.14 -3.31
CA THR A 46 -3.14 8.37 -4.05
C THR A 46 -4.10 7.22 -3.81
N ARG A 47 -5.35 7.56 -3.51
CA ARG A 47 -6.45 6.61 -3.47
C ARG A 47 -6.73 6.13 -4.89
N ILE A 48 -6.62 4.81 -5.13
CA ILE A 48 -6.88 4.20 -6.44
C ILE A 48 -8.18 3.38 -6.46
N GLN A 49 -8.67 2.94 -5.28
CA GLN A 49 -9.99 2.33 -5.09
C GLN A 49 -10.56 2.71 -3.72
N LYS A 50 -11.81 2.32 -3.43
CA LYS A 50 -12.46 2.58 -2.12
C LYS A 50 -11.65 2.04 -0.93
N SER A 51 -10.95 0.93 -1.11
CA SER A 51 -10.09 0.35 -0.06
C SER A 51 -8.66 0.04 -0.52
N ALA A 52 -8.16 0.78 -1.50
CA ALA A 52 -6.78 0.67 -1.97
C ALA A 52 -6.11 2.03 -2.23
N PHE A 53 -4.83 2.11 -1.90
CA PHE A 53 -3.95 3.25 -2.14
C PHE A 53 -2.65 2.81 -2.79
N GLU A 54 -2.10 3.67 -3.63
CA GLU A 54 -0.74 3.54 -4.18
C GLU A 54 0.13 4.72 -3.75
N ALA A 55 1.39 4.46 -3.44
CA ALA A 55 2.33 5.49 -2.98
C ALA A 55 3.76 5.20 -3.45
N TRP A 56 4.43 6.22 -3.98
CA TRP A 56 5.87 6.16 -4.25
C TRP A 56 6.65 6.67 -3.04
N LEU A 57 7.17 5.76 -2.22
CA LEU A 57 7.76 6.09 -0.92
C LEU A 57 9.24 5.74 -0.86
N THR A 58 10.03 6.64 -0.27
CA THR A 58 11.38 6.28 0.17
C THR A 58 11.33 5.34 1.36
N LYS A 59 12.41 4.59 1.62
CA LYS A 59 12.53 3.72 2.80
C LYS A 59 12.10 4.42 4.10
N LYS A 60 12.59 5.64 4.34
CA LYS A 60 12.24 6.45 5.52
C LYS A 60 10.75 6.78 5.61
N HIS A 61 10.12 7.16 4.49
CA HIS A 61 8.69 7.47 4.48
C HIS A 61 7.84 6.21 4.67
N PHE A 62 8.26 5.09 4.07
CA PHE A 62 7.62 3.80 4.25
C PHE A 62 7.67 3.32 5.71
N GLU A 63 8.83 3.39 6.36
CA GLU A 63 8.99 3.04 7.78
C GLU A 63 8.09 3.90 8.68
N LYS A 64 8.01 5.21 8.39
CA LYS A 64 7.11 6.12 9.12
C LYS A 64 5.63 5.78 8.92
N LEU A 65 5.22 5.44 7.69
CA LEU A 65 3.86 4.98 7.40
C LEU A 65 3.55 3.69 8.18
N LEU A 66 4.46 2.71 8.12
CA LEU A 66 4.31 1.42 8.78
C LEU A 66 4.18 1.57 10.30
N SER A 67 4.96 2.45 10.94
CA SER A 67 4.83 2.74 12.38
C SER A 67 3.44 3.26 12.72
N LYS A 68 2.95 4.27 12.00
CA LYS A 68 1.63 4.84 12.25
C LYS A 68 0.49 3.85 12.02
N LEU A 69 0.59 3.03 10.96
CA LEU A 69 -0.40 1.98 10.72
C LEU A 69 -0.40 0.96 11.86
N LYS A 70 0.78 0.51 12.34
CA LYS A 70 0.86 -0.41 13.49
C LYS A 70 0.23 0.16 14.77
N GLU A 71 0.37 1.46 15.01
CA GLU A 71 -0.26 2.13 16.15
C GLU A 71 -1.79 2.26 16.02
N MET A 72 -2.29 2.46 14.80
CA MET A 72 -3.72 2.68 14.55
C MET A 72 -4.50 1.38 14.30
N THR A 73 -3.85 0.32 13.81
CA THR A 73 -4.50 -0.93 13.41
C THR A 73 -5.12 -1.63 14.61
N ARG A 74 -6.41 -1.95 14.51
CA ARG A 74 -7.18 -2.73 15.49
C ARG A 74 -7.14 -4.21 15.11
N VAL A 75 -7.45 -5.09 16.07
CA VAL A 75 -7.48 -6.55 15.84
C VAL A 75 -8.49 -6.98 14.77
N THR A 76 -9.51 -6.18 14.53
CA THR A 76 -10.56 -6.42 13.51
C THR A 76 -10.16 -5.96 12.12
N ASP A 77 -9.09 -5.18 12.00
CA ASP A 77 -8.68 -4.60 10.73
C ASP A 77 -7.84 -5.59 9.95
N ASN A 78 -7.97 -5.56 8.62
CA ASN A 78 -7.11 -6.32 7.74
C ASN A 78 -6.43 -5.36 6.77
N ILE A 79 -5.14 -5.10 6.96
CA ILE A 79 -4.34 -4.21 6.11
C ILE A 79 -3.19 -5.02 5.52
N ARG A 80 -3.11 -5.05 4.18
CA ARG A 80 -2.03 -5.67 3.42
C ARG A 80 -1.22 -4.59 2.71
N ILE A 81 0.09 -4.72 2.75
CA ILE A 81 1.02 -3.77 2.16
C ILE A 81 1.99 -4.54 1.28
N TYR A 82 2.02 -4.19 -0.01
CA TYR A 82 2.93 -4.77 -1.00
C TYR A 82 3.98 -3.73 -1.36
N LYS A 83 5.25 -4.10 -1.19
CA LYS A 83 6.40 -3.34 -1.67
C LYS A 83 6.79 -3.90 -3.04
N LEU A 84 6.43 -3.19 -4.10
CA LEU A 84 6.70 -3.60 -5.48
C LEU A 84 8.10 -3.12 -5.87
N HIS A 85 8.99 -4.07 -6.18
CA HIS A 85 10.35 -3.80 -6.63
C HIS A 85 10.40 -3.88 -8.16
N GLY A 86 11.14 -2.98 -8.81
CA GLY A 86 11.29 -2.94 -10.28
C GLY A 86 10.20 -2.16 -11.02
N TYR A 87 10.07 -2.40 -12.33
CA TYR A 87 9.05 -1.80 -13.19
C TYR A 87 7.69 -2.44 -12.90
N GLY A 88 6.92 -1.84 -11.99
CA GLY A 88 5.52 -2.22 -11.78
C GLY A 88 4.71 -1.91 -13.03
N GLU A 89 4.27 -2.94 -13.75
CA GLU A 89 3.31 -2.77 -14.84
C GLU A 89 1.90 -2.71 -14.24
N VAL A 90 1.27 -1.54 -14.30
CA VAL A 90 -0.11 -1.34 -13.84
C VAL A 90 -1.01 -1.25 -15.06
N THR A 91 -1.88 -2.23 -15.22
CA THR A 91 -2.98 -2.18 -16.20
C THR A 91 -4.26 -1.85 -15.47
N VAL A 92 -4.93 -0.79 -15.93
CA VAL A 92 -6.16 -0.28 -15.33
C VAL A 92 -7.31 -0.50 -16.30
N LEU A 93 -8.38 -1.16 -15.85
CA LEU A 93 -9.58 -1.43 -16.64
C LEU A 93 -10.80 -0.81 -15.96
N GLY A 94 -11.58 0.00 -16.68
CA GLY A 94 -12.82 0.63 -16.18
C GLY A 94 -12.70 2.12 -15.83
N ASP A 95 -13.80 2.70 -15.33
CA ASP A 95 -13.89 4.13 -14.99
C ASP A 95 -13.00 4.48 -13.80
N GLN A 96 -12.21 5.55 -13.96
CA GLN A 96 -11.25 6.06 -12.97
C GLN A 96 -11.84 7.15 -12.07
N ASN A 97 -13.10 7.54 -12.30
CA ASN A 97 -13.80 8.46 -11.43
C ASN A 97 -14.28 7.74 -10.16
N TYR A 98 -13.36 7.47 -9.23
CA TYR A 98 -13.73 6.98 -7.90
C TYR A 98 -14.43 8.08 -7.11
N VAL A 99 -15.74 8.19 -7.32
CA VAL A 99 -16.69 8.91 -6.49
C VAL A 99 -17.51 7.85 -5.75
N ASN A 100 -17.27 7.69 -4.45
CA ASN A 100 -18.02 6.87 -3.48
C ASN A 100 -19.01 5.84 -4.09
N GLY A 101 -18.55 4.62 -4.36
CA GLY A 101 -19.37 3.49 -4.82
C GLY A 101 -18.85 2.15 -4.30
N ASP A 102 -19.73 1.15 -4.22
CA ASP A 102 -19.69 -0.03 -3.33
C ASP A 102 -18.44 -0.95 -3.34
N ASP A 103 -18.30 -1.67 -2.22
CA ASP A 103 -17.15 -2.49 -1.83
C ASP A 103 -17.02 -3.78 -2.63
N VAL A 104 -15.99 -3.88 -3.47
CA VAL A 104 -15.42 -5.18 -3.86
C VAL A 104 -13.90 -5.02 -4.01
N ILE A 105 -13.14 -5.78 -3.24
CA ILE A 105 -11.75 -6.11 -3.54
C ILE A 105 -11.69 -7.62 -3.68
N ILE A 106 -11.30 -8.09 -4.87
CA ILE A 106 -10.95 -9.49 -5.11
C ILE A 106 -9.42 -9.53 -5.14
N ILE A 107 -8.82 -10.33 -4.26
CA ILE A 107 -7.43 -10.80 -4.38
C ILE A 107 -7.50 -12.26 -4.80
#